data_AF-A0A938SQZ9-F1
#
_entry.id   AF-A0A938SQZ9-F1
#
_cell.length_a   1.000
_cell.length_b   1.000
_cell.length_c   1.000
_cell.angle_alpha   90.00
_cell.angle_beta   90.00
_cell.angle_gamma   90.00
#
_symmetry.space_group_name_H-M   'P 1'
#
loop_
_entity.id
_entity.type
_entity.pdbx_description
1 polymer ?
#
loop_
_entity_poly.entity_id
_entity_poly.type
_entity_poly.pdbx_seq_one_letter_code
_entity_poly.pdbx_strand_id
1 'polypeptide(L)'
;MDMEVIPLSQLQTDTQGLLTRCCDLGHTVVVELPDHRFVTIQPLDASSEDDSLVSDLIENNADFRALVEKSAASPRKPFVTGNAGPN
;
A
#
# COMPACT_ATOMS: atom_id res chain seq x y z
N MET A 1 -13.80 13.76 6.20
CA MET A 1 -12.74 13.11 5.40
C MET A 1 -12.13 14.20 4.56
N ASP A 2 -11.02 14.75 5.04
CA ASP A 2 -10.31 15.82 4.34
C ASP A 2 -9.36 15.18 3.32
N MET A 3 -9.40 15.67 2.08
CA MET A 3 -8.62 15.14 0.96
C MET A 3 -7.85 16.28 0.31
N GLU A 4 -6.53 16.15 0.25
CA GLU A 4 -5.64 17.15 -0.36
C GLU A 4 -5.15 16.60 -1.72
N VAL A 5 -5.42 17.32 -2.81
CA VAL A 5 -4.94 16.94 -4.15
C VAL A 5 -3.64 17.66 -4.44
N ILE A 6 -2.59 16.90 -4.75
CA ILE A 6 -1.25 17.42 -5.06
C ILE A 6 -0.73 16.86 -6.39
N PRO A 7 0.05 17.62 -7.17
CA PRO A 7 0.73 17.08 -8.35
C PRO A 7 1.89 16.17 -7.95
N LEU A 8 2.21 15.19 -8.79
CA LEU A 8 3.35 14.28 -8.59
C LEU A 8 4.67 15.01 -8.30
N SER A 9 4.91 16.15 -8.94
CA SER A 9 6.13 16.95 -8.72
C SER A 9 6.27 17.43 -7.28
N GLN A 10 5.15 17.75 -6.61
CA GLN A 10 5.16 18.17 -5.21
C GLN A 10 5.49 16.99 -4.29
N LEU A 11 4.91 15.81 -4.56
CA LEU A 11 5.24 14.58 -3.84
C LEU A 11 6.73 14.22 -4.00
N GLN A 12 7.30 14.39 -5.20
CA GLN A 12 8.71 14.09 -5.47
C GLN A 12 9.68 15.08 -4.81
N THR A 13 9.24 16.31 -4.56
CA THR A 13 10.08 17.35 -3.95
C THR A 13 10.21 17.14 -2.44
N ASP A 14 9.14 16.73 -1.76
CA ASP A 14 9.13 16.51 -0.32
C ASP A 14 8.27 15.29 0.07
N THR A 15 8.72 14.10 -0.34
CA THR A 15 7.96 12.86 -0.08
C THR A 15 7.82 12.59 1.41
N GLN A 16 8.90 12.72 2.18
CA GLN A 16 8.91 12.35 3.59
C GLN A 16 8.06 13.31 4.45
N GLY A 17 8.12 14.62 4.18
CA GLY A 17 7.32 15.60 4.90
C GLY A 17 5.83 15.44 4.62
N LEU A 18 5.45 15.22 3.36
CA LEU A 18 4.07 14.95 2.96
C LEU A 18 3.52 13.65 3.59
N LEU A 19 4.29 12.57 3.60
CA LEU A 19 3.88 11.31 4.22
C LEU A 19 3.75 11.43 5.74
N THR A 20 4.68 12.14 6.40
CA THR A 20 4.58 12.41 7.85
C THR A 20 3.32 13.21 8.16
N ARG A 21 3.05 14.27 7.38
CA ARG A 21 1.85 15.11 7.54
C ARG A 21 0.56 14.32 7.28
N CYS A 22 0.56 13.43 6.29
CA CYS A 22 -0.54 12.51 5.99
C CYS A 22 -0.85 11.61 7.20
N CYS A 23 0.19 11.05 7.83
CA CYS A 23 0.06 10.26 9.06
C CYS A 23 -0.40 11.08 10.28
N ASP A 24 0.20 12.24 10.54
CA ASP A 24 -0.13 13.09 11.70
C ASP A 24 -1.56 13.64 11.64
N LEU A 25 -2.04 14.01 10.45
CA LEU A 25 -3.36 14.59 10.27
C LEU A 25 -4.46 13.53 10.05
N GLY A 26 -4.11 12.28 9.75
CA GLY A 26 -5.09 11.26 9.37
C GLY A 26 -5.78 11.57 8.03
N HIS A 27 -5.18 12.42 7.19
CA HIS A 27 -5.78 12.90 5.95
C HIS A 27 -5.37 12.04 4.76
N THR A 28 -6.26 11.90 3.77
CA THR A 28 -5.92 11.22 2.52
C THR A 28 -5.29 12.21 1.54
N VAL A 29 -4.13 11.89 1.01
CA VAL A 29 -3.46 12.68 -0.02
C VAL A 29 -3.73 12.05 -1.39
N VAL A 30 -4.22 12.84 -2.34
CA VAL A 30 -4.48 12.40 -3.72
C VAL A 30 -3.38 12.97 -4.61
N VAL A 31 -2.66 12.10 -5.30
CA VAL A 31 -1.56 12.46 -6.18
C VAL A 31 -2.03 12.40 -7.63
N GLU A 32 -1.99 13.54 -8.31
CA GLU A 32 -2.25 13.61 -9.75
C GLU A 32 -0.98 13.24 -10.53
N LEU A 33 -1.09 12.20 -11.35
CA LEU A 33 -0.07 11.76 -12.30
C LEU A 33 -0.21 12.53 -13.63
N PRO A 34 0.88 12.70 -14.40
CA PRO A 34 0.88 13.44 -15.67
C PRO A 34 -0.04 12.87 -16.77
N ASP A 35 -0.61 11.69 -16.54
CA ASP A 35 -1.54 11.00 -17.44
C ASP A 35 -3.01 11.17 -16.99
N HIS A 36 -3.30 12.19 -16.18
CA HIS A 36 -4.60 12.41 -15.50
C HIS A 36 -5.08 11.22 -14.66
N ARG A 37 -4.15 10.37 -14.22
CA ARG A 37 -4.40 9.28 -13.29
C ARG A 37 -4.23 9.79 -11.86
N PHE A 38 -5.02 9.25 -10.93
CA PHE A 38 -4.95 9.63 -9.53
C PHE A 38 -4.50 8.45 -8.68
N VAL A 39 -3.61 8.72 -7.73
CA VAL A 39 -3.16 7.75 -6.72
C VAL A 39 -3.51 8.30 -5.36
N THR A 40 -4.28 7.55 -4.58
CA THR A 40 -4.62 7.91 -3.20
C THR A 40 -3.61 7.30 -2.24
N ILE A 41 -3.04 8.13 -1.37
CA ILE A 41 -2.19 7.75 -0.27
C ILE A 41 -2.98 8.01 1.01
N GLN A 42 -3.27 6.95 1.75
CA GLN A 42 -3.93 7.04 3.04
C GLN A 42 -2.96 6.59 4.13
N PRO A 43 -3.02 7.21 5.32
CA PRO A 43 -2.24 6.74 6.45
C PRO A 43 -2.73 5.35 6.85
N LEU A 44 -1.79 4.48 7.22
CA LEU A 44 -2.12 3.21 7.84
C LEU A 44 -2.64 3.53 9.24
N ASP A 45 -3.93 3.34 9.47
CA ASP A 45 -4.49 3.49 10.81
C ASP A 45 -3.84 2.40 11.67
N ALA A 46 -2.95 2.79 12.60
CA ALA A 46 -2.36 1.84 13.56
C ALA A 46 -3.42 1.23 14.50
N SER A 47 -4.63 1.80 14.49
CA SER A 47 -5.84 1.31 15.16
C SER A 47 -6.75 0.51 14.23
N SER A 48 -6.37 0.26 12.96
CA SER A 48 -7.13 -0.64 12.08
C SER A 48 -7.13 -2.04 12.69
N GLU A 49 -8.29 -2.43 13.21
CA GLU A 49 -8.57 -3.81 13.65
C GLU A 49 -8.21 -4.84 12.57
N ASP A 50 -8.11 -4.45 11.29
CA ASP A 50 -7.67 -5.28 10.17
C ASP A 50 -6.24 -5.86 10.32
N ASP A 51 -5.26 -5.07 10.79
CA ASP A 51 -3.89 -5.57 11.02
C ASP A 51 -3.84 -6.48 12.27
N SER A 52 -4.71 -6.19 13.24
CA SER A 52 -4.85 -7.00 14.47
C SER A 52 -5.59 -8.32 14.21
N LEU A 53 -6.57 -8.35 13.30
CA LEU A 53 -7.32 -9.55 12.93
C LEU A 53 -6.44 -10.58 12.22
N VAL A 54 -5.59 -10.13 11.28
CA VAL A 54 -4.64 -11.03 10.60
C VAL A 54 -3.58 -11.53 11.59
N SER A 55 -3.10 -10.66 12.48
CA SER A 55 -2.15 -11.04 13.54
C SER A 55 -2.76 -12.09 14.48
N ASP A 56 -3.99 -11.88 14.95
CA ASP A 56 -4.70 -12.83 15.83
C ASP A 56 -4.95 -14.18 15.14
N LEU A 57 -5.32 -14.17 13.86
CA LEU A 57 -5.47 -15.39 13.06
C LEU A 57 -4.15 -16.19 12.93
N ILE A 58 -3.01 -15.51 12.78
CA ILE A 58 -1.70 -16.17 12.72
C ILE A 58 -1.32 -16.76 14.09
N GLU A 59 -1.65 -16.05 15.17
CA GLU A 59 -1.32 -16.45 16.54
C GLU A 59 -2.21 -17.59 17.04
N ASN A 60 -3.52 -17.57 16.74
CA ASN A 60 -4.51 -18.48 17.32
C ASN A 60 -4.97 -19.59 16.36
N ASN A 61 -4.69 -19.53 15.05
CA ASN A 61 -5.14 -20.54 14.08
C ASN A 61 -3.96 -21.28 13.42
N ALA A 62 -3.76 -22.54 13.85
CA ALA A 62 -2.66 -23.37 13.38
C ALA A 62 -2.73 -23.72 11.87
N ASP A 63 -3.93 -23.92 11.32
CA ASP A 63 -4.14 -24.20 9.90
C ASP A 63 -3.82 -22.98 9.03
N PHE A 64 -4.22 -21.79 9.49
CA PHE A 64 -3.89 -20.53 8.83
C PHE A 64 -2.38 -20.28 8.83
N ARG A 65 -1.70 -20.53 9.95
CA ARG A 65 -0.23 -20.43 10.04
C ARG A 65 0.48 -21.39 9.08
N ALA A 66 0.02 -22.63 8.99
CA ALA A 66 0.57 -23.61 8.04
C ALA A 66 0.35 -23.21 6.58
N LEU A 67 -0.80 -22.59 6.28
CA LEU A 67 -1.10 -22.04 4.95
C LEU A 67 -0.16 -20.88 4.58
N VAL A 68 0.08 -19.95 5.51
CA VAL A 68 1.00 -18.82 5.32
C VAL A 68 2.43 -19.33 5.10
N GLU A 69 2.90 -20.27 5.92
CA GLU A 69 4.24 -20.86 5.77
C GLU A 69 4.41 -21.56 4.41
N LYS A 70 3.40 -22.32 3.98
CA LYS A 70 3.38 -22.96 2.65
C LYS A 70 3.39 -21.94 1.52
N SER A 71 2.65 -20.84 1.65
CA SER A 71 2.62 -19.76 0.67
C SER A 71 3.97 -19.03 0.58
N ALA A 72 4.62 -18.79 1.73
CA ALA A 72 5.94 -18.17 1.79
C ALA A 72 7.04 -19.08 1.21
N ALA A 73 6.97 -20.39 1.46
CA ALA A 73 7.90 -21.37 0.92
C ALA A 73 7.67 -21.71 -0.56
N SER A 74 6.49 -21.37 -1.10
CA SER A 74 6.18 -21.61 -2.51
C SER A 74 7.04 -20.68 -3.39
N PRO A 75 7.66 -21.20 -4.47
CA PRO A 75 8.33 -20.35 -5.44
C PRO A 75 7.33 -19.34 -6.00
N ARG A 76 7.48 -18.07 -5.64
CA ARG A 76 6.66 -17.01 -6.23
C ARG A 76 7.05 -16.93 -7.68
N LYS A 77 6.16 -17.38 -8.57
CA LYS A 77 6.37 -17.23 -10.01
C LYS A 77 6.55 -15.73 -10.26
N PRO A 78 7.69 -15.28 -10.82
CA PRO A 78 7.85 -13.88 -11.14
C PRO A 78 6.68 -13.47 -12.02
N PHE A 79 6.11 -12.29 -11.75
CA PHE A 79 5.16 -11.68 -12.67
C PHE A 79 5.84 -11.69 -14.04
N VAL A 80 5.16 -12.26 -15.04
CA VAL A 80 5.65 -12.24 -16.42
C VAL A 80 5.92 -10.78 -16.78
N THR A 81 7.19 -10.40 -16.85
CA THR A 81 7.64 -9.15 -17.48
C THR A 81 7.50 -9.35 -18.99
N GLY A 82 6.25 -9.38 -19.44
CA GLY A 82 5.89 -9.35 -20.85
C GLY A 82 6.29 -8.00 -21.41
N ASN A 83 7.53 -7.92 -21.87
CA ASN A 83 8.00 -6.85 -22.73
C ASN A 83 7.11 -6.80 -23.98
N ALA A 84 6.49 -5.65 -24.20
CA ALA A 84 6.32 -4.98 -25.48
C ALA A 84 5.93 -5.85 -26.71
N GLY A 85 4.71 -5.66 -27.22
CA GLY A 85 4.58 -5.48 -28.67
C GLY A 85 5.41 -4.25 -29.10
N PRO A 86 5.84 -4.10 -30.37
CA PRO A 86 5.25 -4.69 -31.59
C PRO A 86 6.28 -5.38 -32.52
N ASN A 87 5.79 -6.30 -33.36
CA ASN A 87 6.07 -6.33 -34.81
C ASN A 87 5.02 -7.20 -35.51
#